data_AF-R9PAC1-F1
#
_entry.id   AF-R9PAC1-F1
#
_cell.length_a   1.000
_cell.length_b   1.000
_cell.length_c   1.000
_cell.angle_alpha   90.00
_cell.angle_beta   90.00
_cell.angle_gamma   90.00
#
_symmetry.space_group_name_H-M   'P 1'
#
loop_
_entity.id
_entity.type
_entity.pdbx_description
1 polymer ?
#
loop_
_entity_poly.entity_id
_entity_poly.type
_entity_poly.pdbx_seq_one_letter_code
_entity_poly.pdbx_strand_id
1 'polypeptide(L)'
;MVGTASEWAHAALDPNTHLLPAIRSFYPAFTAYFRNANTLTNLATYKAYYADADPFHSAMAFCGVVSFYVWIMEKITGNASQVDGLWTFLPLIYSVHFTVHKYFTYQPAKLSLFRGVEHASIWDKIEPRLALMTTLSVIWSVRLTYNAYRRGMFKPGEEDYRWPLLRKTMSRPVWEIFSIFFIAIAQNILLAITALPNYLLLTTTSVKHVTEPVPHPVNKLILGDYILAALFVLNLTTQFIADQQQWNYQNYKRGKNPQEKPLPNAFVDPETKLPLQRQNVTPYSTPEDAQRGFVTKGLWAWSRHPNFACEQTTWWILYAFVPLTFLPTDFDFTKAHWSNFANYAILAPLAMNALFLPSTRYSEQVSAEKYPKYRDYQKRVGMFLPVDTLLRSVYYKVLAGKEEKRRVEANVWGKSVSRKNKSQ
;
A
#
# COMPACT_ATOMS: atom_id res chain seq x y z
N MET A 1 44.36 -12.25 4.32
CA MET A 1 43.04 -12.15 3.67
C MET A 1 42.75 -10.67 3.52
N VAL A 2 42.88 -10.14 2.30
CA VAL A 2 42.55 -8.76 1.98
C VAL A 2 41.03 -8.67 2.04
N GLY A 3 40.49 -8.07 3.09
CA GLY A 3 39.05 -7.87 3.22
C GLY A 3 38.58 -7.03 2.04
N THR A 4 37.73 -7.59 1.20
CA THR A 4 36.95 -6.79 0.25
C THR A 4 36.18 -5.77 1.08
N ALA A 5 36.51 -4.48 0.91
CA ALA A 5 35.72 -3.40 1.50
C ALA A 5 34.24 -3.67 1.18
N SER A 6 33.38 -3.65 2.20
CA SER A 6 31.94 -3.82 2.02
C SER A 6 31.46 -2.82 0.95
N GLU A 7 30.83 -3.30 -0.12
CA GLU A 7 30.20 -2.44 -1.14
C GLU A 7 29.02 -1.63 -0.57
N TRP A 8 28.56 -1.99 0.63
CA TRP A 8 27.49 -1.32 1.35
C TRP A 8 28.02 -0.19 2.22
N ALA A 9 27.35 0.97 2.18
CA ALA A 9 27.67 2.13 2.99
C ALA A 9 27.56 1.89 4.50
N HIS A 10 26.85 0.84 4.91
CA HIS A 10 26.68 0.44 6.30
C HIS A 10 26.32 -1.06 6.37
N ALA A 11 26.83 -1.80 7.36
CA ALA A 11 26.60 -3.24 7.49
C ALA A 11 25.10 -3.61 7.51
N ALA A 12 24.26 -2.85 8.22
CA ALA A 12 22.79 -3.03 8.25
C ALA A 12 22.08 -2.98 6.87
N LEU A 13 22.68 -2.36 5.85
CA LEU A 13 22.11 -2.31 4.49
C LEU A 13 22.38 -3.60 3.71
N ASP A 14 23.45 -4.33 4.06
CA ASP A 14 23.79 -5.61 3.43
C ASP A 14 22.81 -6.71 3.87
N PRO A 15 22.06 -7.34 2.95
CA PRO A 15 21.17 -8.45 3.30
C PRO A 15 21.91 -9.63 3.95
N ASN A 16 23.22 -9.78 3.77
CA ASN A 16 24.01 -10.85 4.39
C ASN A 16 24.28 -10.65 5.89
N THR A 17 24.06 -9.45 6.46
CA THR A 17 24.35 -9.19 7.88
C THR A 17 23.17 -9.50 8.80
N HIS A 18 21.94 -9.26 8.33
CA HIS A 18 20.71 -9.48 9.11
C HIS A 18 19.65 -10.30 8.34
N LEU A 19 19.18 -9.84 7.18
CA LEU A 19 18.03 -10.44 6.50
C LEU A 19 18.23 -11.93 6.15
N LEU A 20 19.27 -12.27 5.38
CA LEU A 20 19.51 -13.65 4.94
C LEU A 20 19.87 -14.57 6.11
N PRO A 21 20.71 -14.16 7.09
CA PRO A 21 20.89 -14.93 8.33
C PRO A 21 19.58 -15.16 9.10
N ALA A 22 18.72 -14.14 9.22
CA ALA A 22 17.42 -14.28 9.88
C ALA A 22 16.54 -15.32 9.15
N ILE A 23 16.43 -15.23 7.82
CA ILE A 23 15.66 -16.21 7.03
C ILE A 23 16.21 -17.63 7.20
N ARG A 24 17.54 -17.81 7.09
CA ARG A 24 18.18 -19.14 7.19
C ARG A 24 18.04 -19.77 8.58
N SER A 25 18.07 -18.94 9.62
CA SER A 25 17.96 -19.39 11.02
C SER A 25 16.53 -19.59 11.50
N PHE A 26 15.50 -19.20 10.72
CA PHE A 26 14.10 -19.28 11.11
C PHE A 26 13.68 -20.69 11.55
N TYR A 27 13.86 -21.70 10.68
CA TYR A 27 13.40 -23.06 10.97
C TYR A 27 14.18 -23.73 12.12
N PRO A 28 15.54 -23.64 12.16
CA PRO A 28 16.30 -24.11 13.32
C PRO A 28 15.87 -23.44 14.62
N ALA A 29 15.66 -22.12 14.64
CA ALA A 29 15.21 -21.41 15.84
C ALA A 29 13.80 -21.85 16.23
N PHE A 30 12.85 -21.86 15.29
CA PHE A 30 11.47 -22.25 15.55
C PHE A 30 11.37 -23.67 16.16
N THR A 31 12.06 -24.65 15.56
CA THR A 31 12.08 -26.02 16.08
C THR A 31 12.83 -26.16 17.41
N ALA A 32 13.81 -25.30 17.69
CA ALA A 32 14.50 -25.27 18.98
C ALA A 32 13.60 -24.78 20.13
N TYR A 33 12.67 -23.86 19.89
CA TYR A 33 11.71 -23.38 20.89
C TYR A 33 10.46 -24.27 20.98
N PHE A 34 9.93 -24.71 19.83
CA PHE A 34 8.66 -25.45 19.73
C PHE A 34 8.88 -26.92 19.36
N ARG A 35 9.43 -27.70 20.30
CA ARG A 35 9.84 -29.10 20.08
C ARG A 35 8.71 -30.12 20.21
N ASN A 36 7.67 -29.80 20.98
CA ASN A 36 6.57 -30.71 21.30
C ASN A 36 5.28 -29.95 21.68
N ALA A 37 4.19 -30.69 21.90
CA ALA A 37 2.89 -30.14 22.26
C ALA A 37 2.91 -29.27 23.53
N ASN A 38 3.76 -29.59 24.51
CA ASN A 38 3.87 -28.80 25.74
C ASN A 38 4.47 -27.41 25.44
N THR A 39 5.53 -27.35 24.62
CA THR A 39 6.13 -26.06 24.22
C THR A 39 5.21 -25.24 23.32
N LEU A 40 4.37 -25.89 22.50
CA LEU A 40 3.38 -25.23 21.64
C LEU A 40 2.19 -24.64 22.41
N THR A 41 1.93 -25.09 23.64
CA THR A 41 0.82 -24.60 24.47
C THR A 41 1.30 -23.70 25.61
N ASN A 42 2.61 -23.47 25.73
CA ASN A 42 3.21 -22.71 26.82
C ASN A 42 3.49 -21.26 26.43
N LEU A 43 2.80 -20.32 27.08
CA LEU A 43 2.98 -18.88 26.88
C LEU A 43 4.43 -18.40 27.15
N ALA A 44 5.14 -19.01 28.11
CA ALA A 44 6.53 -18.64 28.39
C ALA A 44 7.45 -18.93 27.20
N THR A 45 7.21 -20.03 26.47
CA THR A 45 7.96 -20.37 25.25
C THR A 45 7.74 -19.31 24.17
N TYR A 46 6.50 -18.84 23.97
CA TYR A 46 6.22 -17.76 23.01
C TYR A 46 6.87 -16.44 23.40
N LYS A 47 6.86 -16.08 24.69
CA LYS A 47 7.53 -14.87 25.19
C LYS A 47 9.04 -14.93 24.98
N ALA A 48 9.66 -16.06 25.30
CA ALA A 48 11.10 -16.27 25.08
C ALA A 48 11.45 -16.24 23.59
N TYR A 49 10.69 -16.96 22.75
CA TYR A 49 10.89 -16.92 21.30
C TYR A 49 10.77 -15.51 20.72
N TYR A 50 9.77 -14.75 21.17
CA TYR A 50 9.57 -13.37 20.72
C TYR A 50 10.69 -12.42 21.17
N ALA A 51 11.28 -12.64 22.35
CA ALA A 51 12.32 -11.77 22.89
C ALA A 51 13.73 -12.13 22.40
N ASP A 52 14.02 -13.43 22.25
CA ASP A 52 15.37 -13.94 22.06
C ASP A 52 15.68 -14.27 20.59
N ALA A 53 14.67 -14.61 19.79
CA ALA A 53 14.85 -14.87 18.37
C ALA A 53 14.92 -13.56 17.56
N ASP A 54 15.30 -13.66 16.28
CA ASP A 54 15.30 -12.50 15.40
C ASP A 54 13.86 -11.97 15.24
N PRO A 55 13.59 -10.66 15.32
CA PRO A 55 12.26 -10.09 15.13
C PRO A 55 11.60 -10.49 13.81
N PHE A 56 12.37 -10.81 12.78
CA PHE A 56 11.86 -11.29 11.51
C PHE A 56 11.20 -12.67 11.63
N HIS A 57 11.64 -13.51 12.57
CA HIS A 57 11.12 -14.86 12.76
C HIS A 57 9.66 -14.88 13.20
N SER A 58 9.29 -14.07 14.18
CA SER A 58 7.90 -13.95 14.63
C SER A 58 6.99 -13.35 13.54
N ALA A 59 7.50 -12.44 12.71
CA ALA A 59 6.80 -11.95 11.53
C ALA A 59 6.58 -13.06 10.47
N MET A 60 7.59 -13.89 10.20
CA MET A 60 7.48 -15.05 9.30
C MET A 60 6.46 -16.08 9.80
N ALA A 61 6.51 -16.42 11.10
CA ALA A 61 5.57 -17.34 11.72
C ALA A 61 4.14 -16.81 11.63
N PHE A 62 3.93 -15.53 11.96
CA PHE A 62 2.63 -14.88 11.84
C PHE A 62 2.11 -14.88 10.39
N CYS A 63 2.97 -14.56 9.42
CA CYS A 63 2.64 -14.61 8.00
C CYS A 63 2.20 -16.01 7.56
N GLY A 64 2.89 -17.06 8.01
CA GLY A 64 2.51 -18.45 7.74
C GLY A 64 1.15 -18.83 8.32
N VAL A 65 0.87 -18.44 9.58
CA VAL A 65 -0.42 -18.67 10.24
C VAL A 65 -1.55 -17.96 9.51
N VAL A 66 -1.36 -16.69 9.14
CA VAL A 66 -2.39 -15.93 8.42
C VAL A 66 -2.60 -16.47 7.00
N SER A 67 -1.54 -16.92 6.32
CA SER A 67 -1.65 -17.59 5.01
C SER A 67 -2.47 -18.87 5.11
N PHE A 68 -2.22 -19.69 6.13
CA PHE A 68 -2.99 -20.90 6.38
C PHE A 68 -4.46 -20.58 6.71
N TYR A 69 -4.70 -19.56 7.54
CA TYR A 69 -6.05 -19.07 7.84
C TYR A 69 -6.80 -18.64 6.57
N VAL A 70 -6.18 -17.81 5.72
CA VAL A 70 -6.78 -17.35 4.46
C VAL A 70 -7.17 -18.53 3.57
N TRP A 71 -6.28 -19.50 3.41
CA TRP A 71 -6.56 -20.69 2.62
C TRP A 71 -7.73 -21.51 3.18
N ILE A 72 -7.71 -21.83 4.48
CA ILE A 72 -8.78 -22.61 5.12
C ILE A 72 -10.12 -21.88 5.06
N MET A 73 -10.13 -20.59 5.35
CA MET A 73 -11.36 -19.80 5.31
C MET A 73 -11.92 -19.69 3.89
N GLU A 74 -11.09 -19.57 2.86
CA GLU A 74 -11.57 -19.66 1.47
C GLU A 74 -12.28 -21.00 1.22
N LYS A 75 -11.77 -22.12 1.72
CA LYS A 75 -12.43 -23.44 1.54
C LYS A 75 -13.73 -23.57 2.32
N ILE A 76 -13.81 -22.98 3.51
CA ILE A 76 -15.03 -23.00 4.33
C ILE A 76 -16.11 -22.11 3.70
N THR A 77 -15.75 -20.91 3.25
CA THR A 77 -16.75 -19.90 2.81
C THR A 77 -16.95 -19.87 1.30
N GLY A 78 -16.07 -20.47 0.51
CA GLY A 78 -16.05 -20.34 -0.95
C GLY A 78 -15.68 -18.94 -1.47
N ASN A 79 -15.12 -18.09 -0.61
CA ASN A 79 -14.85 -16.68 -0.89
C ASN A 79 -13.35 -16.40 -0.81
N ALA A 80 -12.75 -15.97 -1.91
CA ALA A 80 -11.32 -15.72 -2.04
C ALA A 80 -10.87 -14.34 -1.53
N SER A 81 -11.80 -13.47 -1.15
CA SER A 81 -11.52 -12.16 -0.58
C SER A 81 -11.12 -12.16 0.90
N GLN A 82 -10.76 -13.31 1.48
CA GLN A 82 -10.32 -13.37 2.88
C GLN A 82 -9.13 -12.44 3.13
N VAL A 83 -8.16 -12.42 2.20
CA VAL A 83 -6.98 -11.56 2.31
C VAL A 83 -7.30 -10.09 2.03
N ASP A 84 -8.31 -9.79 1.22
CA ASP A 84 -8.68 -8.42 0.84
C ASP A 84 -9.11 -7.59 2.07
N GLY A 85 -9.83 -8.21 3.01
CA GLY A 85 -10.18 -7.56 4.28
C GLY A 85 -8.97 -7.38 5.21
N LEU A 86 -8.10 -8.41 5.29
CA LEU A 86 -6.89 -8.40 6.11
C LEU A 86 -5.85 -7.39 5.63
N TRP A 87 -5.87 -7.05 4.34
CA TRP A 87 -5.03 -6.02 3.71
C TRP A 87 -5.05 -4.69 4.49
N THR A 88 -6.19 -4.36 5.08
CA THR A 88 -6.39 -3.10 5.81
C THR A 88 -5.66 -3.05 7.16
N PHE A 89 -5.22 -4.21 7.68
CA PHE A 89 -4.64 -4.35 9.01
C PHE A 89 -3.22 -4.93 9.01
N LEU A 90 -2.92 -5.90 8.14
CA LEU A 90 -1.67 -6.65 8.21
C LEU A 90 -0.41 -5.77 8.09
N PRO A 91 -0.31 -4.79 7.16
CA PRO A 91 0.85 -3.90 7.10
C PRO A 91 1.05 -3.10 8.39
N LEU A 92 -0.05 -2.66 9.02
CA LEU A 92 -0.01 -2.00 10.32
C LEU A 92 0.48 -2.96 11.42
N ILE A 93 -0.02 -4.20 11.46
CA ILE A 93 0.38 -5.21 12.44
C ILE A 93 1.90 -5.47 12.35
N TYR A 94 2.45 -5.62 11.15
CA TYR A 94 3.89 -5.79 10.97
C TYR A 94 4.70 -4.53 11.35
N SER A 95 4.20 -3.33 11.02
CA SER A 95 4.82 -2.05 11.41
C SER A 95 4.86 -1.89 12.95
N VAL A 96 3.75 -2.19 13.63
CA VAL A 96 3.63 -2.21 15.09
C VAL A 96 4.59 -3.23 15.68
N HIS A 97 4.59 -4.47 15.15
CA HIS A 97 5.47 -5.55 15.60
C HIS A 97 6.93 -5.11 15.69
N PHE A 98 7.50 -4.59 14.60
CA PHE A 98 8.89 -4.13 14.60
C PHE A 98 9.13 -2.89 15.48
N THR A 99 8.11 -2.07 15.70
CA THR A 99 8.22 -0.87 16.56
C THR A 99 8.23 -1.22 18.04
N VAL A 100 7.40 -2.18 18.45
CA VAL A 100 7.28 -2.59 19.86
C VAL A 100 8.26 -3.69 20.24
N HIS A 101 8.92 -4.36 19.29
CA HIS A 101 9.82 -5.48 19.58
C HIS A 101 10.88 -5.13 20.64
N LYS A 102 11.51 -3.94 20.52
CA LYS A 102 12.50 -3.45 21.49
C LYS A 102 11.95 -3.36 22.92
N TYR A 103 10.65 -3.11 23.10
CA TYR A 103 10.03 -3.09 24.43
C TYR A 103 10.12 -4.44 25.13
N PHE A 104 9.98 -5.54 24.38
CA PHE A 104 10.02 -6.90 24.92
C PHE A 104 11.44 -7.44 25.10
N THR A 105 12.42 -6.87 24.40
CA THR A 105 13.84 -7.22 24.53
C THR A 105 14.61 -6.27 25.44
N TYR A 106 13.97 -5.21 25.92
CA TYR A 106 14.62 -4.18 26.73
C TYR A 106 15.16 -4.77 28.04
N GLN A 107 16.48 -4.75 28.16
CA GLN A 107 17.19 -5.01 29.40
C GLN A 107 17.64 -3.66 29.97
N PRO A 108 17.28 -3.32 31.23
CA PRO A 108 17.71 -2.06 31.83
C PRO A 108 19.23 -2.03 31.92
N ALA A 109 19.85 -1.14 31.14
CA ALA A 109 21.28 -0.90 31.21
C ALA A 109 21.55 -0.02 32.43
N LYS A 110 22.12 -0.64 33.47
CA LYS A 110 22.71 -0.05 34.70
C LYS A 110 21.86 -0.23 35.95
N LEU A 111 22.24 -1.25 36.74
CA LEU A 111 22.18 -1.13 38.20
C LEU A 111 23.19 -0.03 38.59
N SER A 112 22.73 1.21 38.76
CA SER A 112 23.61 2.27 39.25
C SER A 112 23.81 2.07 40.75
N LEU A 113 25.04 1.71 41.15
CA LEU A 113 25.42 1.45 42.55
C LEU A 113 25.06 2.61 43.50
N PHE A 114 24.91 3.83 42.96
CA PHE A 114 24.67 5.07 43.72
C PHE A 114 23.44 5.89 43.29
N ARG A 115 22.72 5.54 42.20
CA ARG A 115 21.55 6.33 41.71
C ARG A 115 20.19 5.64 41.84
N GLY A 116 20.11 4.48 42.49
CA GLY A 116 18.85 3.73 42.58
C GLY A 116 18.39 3.19 41.21
N VAL A 117 17.14 2.75 41.14
CA VAL A 117 16.54 2.22 39.90
C VAL A 117 16.17 3.38 38.98
N GLU A 118 16.93 3.62 37.92
CA GLU A 118 16.50 4.54 36.85
C GLU A 118 15.23 3.97 36.19
N HIS A 119 14.11 4.70 36.28
CA HIS A 119 12.87 4.32 35.62
C HIS A 119 12.99 4.57 34.11
N ALA A 120 13.17 3.50 33.35
CA ALA A 120 13.16 3.56 31.89
C ALA A 120 11.85 4.17 31.38
N SER A 121 11.95 5.24 30.61
CA SER A 121 10.85 5.86 29.89
C SER A 121 10.40 4.98 28.72
N ILE A 122 9.23 5.27 28.15
CA ILE A 122 8.77 4.57 26.94
C ILE A 122 9.72 4.78 25.74
N TRP A 123 10.41 5.91 25.70
CA TRP A 123 11.36 6.27 24.63
C TRP A 123 12.71 5.55 24.76
N ASP A 124 13.00 4.95 25.92
CA ASP A 124 14.11 4.01 26.05
C ASP A 124 13.79 2.65 25.42
N LYS A 125 12.49 2.34 25.30
CA LYS A 125 11.95 1.04 24.88
C LYS A 125 11.42 1.02 23.45
N ILE A 126 11.15 2.19 22.86
CA ILE A 126 10.64 2.33 21.49
C ILE A 126 11.42 3.44 20.78
N GLU A 127 11.83 3.18 19.54
CA GLU A 127 12.54 4.17 18.72
C GLU A 127 11.55 5.21 18.16
N PRO A 128 11.76 6.52 18.38
CA PRO A 128 10.89 7.58 17.88
C PRO A 128 10.64 7.55 16.36
N ARG A 129 11.64 7.21 15.53
CA ARG A 129 11.43 7.10 14.07
C ARG A 129 10.49 5.94 13.71
N LEU A 130 10.65 4.78 14.35
CA LEU A 130 9.73 3.64 14.15
C LEU A 130 8.32 3.96 14.67
N ALA A 131 8.21 4.67 15.80
CA ALA A 131 6.94 5.15 16.33
C ALA A 131 6.24 6.12 15.36
N LEU A 132 6.99 7.04 14.74
CA LEU A 132 6.47 7.94 13.72
C LEU A 132 5.97 7.16 12.50
N MET A 133 6.77 6.24 11.96
CA MET A 133 6.37 5.40 10.83
C MET A 133 5.10 4.58 11.14
N THR A 134 5.03 3.98 12.32
CA THR A 134 3.83 3.25 12.78
C THR A 134 2.63 4.17 12.92
N THR A 135 2.81 5.39 13.43
CA THR A 135 1.72 6.38 13.51
C THR A 135 1.19 6.73 12.12
N LEU A 136 2.06 6.92 11.13
CA LEU A 136 1.66 7.11 9.74
C LEU A 136 0.92 5.88 9.18
N SER A 137 1.40 4.67 9.47
CA SER A 137 0.71 3.42 9.12
C SER A 137 -0.67 3.30 9.79
N VAL A 138 -0.85 3.76 11.03
CA VAL A 138 -2.15 3.79 11.71
C VAL A 138 -3.11 4.70 10.96
N ILE A 139 -2.68 5.92 10.61
CA ILE A 139 -3.53 6.88 9.88
C ILE A 139 -3.91 6.30 8.50
N TRP A 140 -2.96 5.67 7.80
CA TRP A 140 -3.23 4.95 6.54
C TRP A 140 -4.24 3.82 6.73
N SER A 141 -4.07 2.97 7.74
CA SER A 141 -4.94 1.83 8.02
C SER A 141 -6.35 2.27 8.40
N VAL A 142 -6.50 3.29 9.26
CA VAL A 142 -7.80 3.88 9.62
C VAL A 142 -8.52 4.36 8.36
N ARG A 143 -7.83 5.09 7.49
CA ARG A 143 -8.43 5.58 6.26
C ARG A 143 -8.84 4.44 5.34
N LEU A 144 -7.94 3.48 5.11
CA LEU A 144 -8.21 2.37 4.21
C LEU A 144 -9.37 1.51 4.72
N THR A 145 -9.39 1.22 6.02
CA THR A 145 -10.48 0.51 6.70
C THR A 145 -11.81 1.24 6.55
N TYR A 146 -11.83 2.57 6.74
CA TYR A 146 -13.03 3.38 6.49
C TYR A 146 -13.52 3.24 5.04
N ASN A 147 -12.63 3.30 4.06
CA ASN A 147 -13.00 3.14 2.64
C ASN A 147 -13.48 1.72 2.31
N ALA A 148 -12.86 0.69 2.91
CA ALA A 148 -13.26 -0.71 2.76
C ALA A 148 -14.65 -0.95 3.38
N TYR A 149 -14.88 -0.43 4.59
CA TYR A 149 -16.14 -0.55 5.31
C TYR A 149 -17.31 0.04 4.53
N ARG A 150 -17.22 1.31 4.10
CA ARG A 150 -18.30 1.95 3.34
C ARG A 150 -18.57 1.26 2.01
N ARG A 151 -17.55 0.65 1.38
CA ARG A 151 -17.70 -0.15 0.16
C ARG A 151 -18.31 -1.53 0.40
N GLY A 152 -18.53 -1.93 1.65
CA GLY A 152 -19.14 -3.20 2.02
C GLY A 152 -18.18 -4.38 2.05
N MET A 153 -16.86 -4.16 2.04
CA MET A 153 -15.85 -5.22 1.94
C MET A 153 -15.90 -6.22 3.11
N PHE A 154 -16.42 -5.82 4.27
CA PHE A 154 -16.56 -6.67 5.45
C PHE A 154 -17.94 -7.35 5.58
N LYS A 155 -18.86 -7.16 4.62
CA LYS A 155 -20.16 -7.82 4.69
C LYS A 155 -20.01 -9.32 4.38
N PRO A 156 -20.68 -10.20 5.14
CA PRO A 156 -20.64 -11.64 4.88
C PRO A 156 -21.05 -11.96 3.43
N GLY A 157 -20.24 -12.75 2.74
CA GLY A 157 -20.49 -13.18 1.37
C GLY A 157 -20.08 -12.19 0.27
N GLU A 158 -19.65 -10.96 0.60
CA GLU A 158 -19.08 -10.06 -0.40
C GLU A 158 -17.68 -10.53 -0.83
N GLU A 159 -17.47 -10.63 -2.13
CA GLU A 159 -16.21 -11.00 -2.77
C GLU A 159 -15.83 -9.91 -3.78
N ASP A 160 -14.54 -9.60 -3.90
CA ASP A 160 -14.05 -8.73 -4.95
C ASP A 160 -14.42 -9.30 -6.31
N TYR A 161 -15.08 -8.47 -7.14
CA TYR A 161 -15.64 -8.88 -8.42
C TYR A 161 -14.60 -9.49 -9.39
N ARG A 162 -13.30 -9.23 -9.19
CA ARG A 162 -12.22 -9.81 -10.00
C ARG A 162 -12.06 -11.30 -9.76
N TRP A 163 -12.32 -11.81 -8.55
CA TRP A 163 -12.14 -13.24 -8.25
C TRP A 163 -13.12 -14.12 -9.01
N PRO A 164 -14.45 -13.86 -9.05
CA PRO A 164 -15.37 -14.63 -9.89
C PRO A 164 -15.03 -14.57 -11.38
N LEU A 165 -14.53 -13.43 -11.88
CA LEU A 165 -14.15 -13.29 -13.28
C LEU A 165 -12.91 -14.13 -13.62
N LEU A 166 -11.87 -14.11 -12.77
CA LEU A 166 -10.68 -14.94 -12.93
C LEU A 166 -10.98 -16.44 -12.75
N ARG A 167 -11.85 -16.79 -11.79
CA ARG A 167 -12.26 -18.17 -11.53
C ARG A 167 -12.94 -18.79 -12.77
N LYS A 168 -13.72 -18.01 -13.52
CA LYS A 168 -14.37 -18.46 -14.77
C LYS A 168 -13.39 -18.76 -15.90
N THR A 169 -12.17 -18.21 -15.86
CA THR A 169 -11.15 -18.44 -16.90
C THR A 169 -10.22 -19.61 -16.59
N MET A 170 -10.39 -20.28 -15.45
CA MET A 170 -9.51 -21.34 -14.96
C MET A 170 -10.27 -22.64 -14.73
N SER A 171 -9.62 -23.78 -14.94
CA SER A 171 -10.14 -25.07 -14.46
C SER A 171 -10.04 -25.15 -12.94
N ARG A 172 -10.83 -26.02 -12.31
CA ARG A 172 -10.84 -26.17 -10.85
C ARG A 172 -9.44 -26.45 -10.25
N PRO A 173 -8.61 -27.37 -10.79
CA PRO A 173 -7.26 -27.59 -10.25
C PRO A 173 -6.34 -26.37 -10.37
N VAL A 174 -6.45 -25.62 -11.47
CA VAL A 174 -5.66 -24.40 -11.67
C VAL A 174 -6.09 -23.31 -10.69
N TRP A 175 -7.39 -23.16 -10.45
CA TRP A 175 -7.91 -22.25 -9.42
C TRP A 175 -7.38 -22.60 -8.03
N GLU A 176 -7.36 -23.88 -7.66
CA GLU A 176 -6.87 -24.33 -6.36
C GLU A 176 -5.38 -24.00 -6.14
N ILE A 177 -4.54 -24.28 -7.15
CA ILE A 177 -3.12 -23.92 -7.13
C ILE A 177 -2.96 -22.40 -7.03
N PHE A 178 -3.70 -21.65 -7.85
CA PHE A 178 -3.67 -20.19 -7.85
C PHE A 178 -4.09 -19.61 -6.48
N SER A 179 -5.18 -20.11 -5.90
CA SER A 179 -5.67 -19.73 -4.58
C SER A 179 -4.60 -19.93 -3.50
N ILE A 180 -3.97 -21.11 -3.44
CA ILE A 180 -2.95 -21.40 -2.43
C ILE A 180 -1.72 -20.49 -2.61
N PHE A 181 -1.12 -20.49 -3.80
CA PHE A 181 0.17 -19.84 -3.99
C PHE A 181 0.05 -18.33 -4.12
N PHE A 182 -0.96 -17.83 -4.84
CA PHE A 182 -1.13 -16.40 -5.06
C PHE A 182 -1.96 -15.75 -3.96
N ILE A 183 -3.20 -16.20 -3.74
CA ILE A 183 -4.16 -15.51 -2.84
C ILE A 183 -3.75 -15.70 -1.37
N ALA A 184 -3.45 -16.93 -0.96
CA ALA A 184 -3.11 -17.22 0.43
C ALA A 184 -1.66 -16.87 0.76
N ILE A 185 -0.68 -17.35 -0.01
CA ILE A 185 0.74 -17.19 0.33
C ILE A 185 1.30 -15.86 -0.17
N ALA A 186 1.27 -15.59 -1.49
CA ALA A 186 1.96 -14.44 -2.05
C ALA A 186 1.40 -13.10 -1.56
N GLN A 187 0.06 -12.95 -1.43
CA GLN A 187 -0.54 -11.72 -0.89
C GLN A 187 -0.13 -11.47 0.57
N ASN A 188 -0.07 -12.50 1.42
CA ASN A 188 0.36 -12.34 2.82
C ASN A 188 1.85 -12.02 2.94
N ILE A 189 2.70 -12.66 2.12
CA ILE A 189 4.14 -12.32 2.03
C ILE A 189 4.30 -10.88 1.57
N LEU A 190 3.55 -10.46 0.55
CA LEU A 190 3.54 -9.10 0.03
C LEU A 190 3.18 -8.08 1.12
N LEU A 191 2.19 -8.38 1.98
CA LEU A 191 1.82 -7.53 3.11
C LEU A 191 2.90 -7.49 4.19
N ALA A 192 3.59 -8.60 4.47
CA ALA A 192 4.73 -8.62 5.38
C ALA A 192 5.92 -7.80 4.84
N ILE A 193 6.19 -7.89 3.53
CA ILE A 193 7.27 -7.17 2.85
C ILE A 193 7.13 -5.65 3.00
N THR A 194 5.91 -5.12 3.13
CA THR A 194 5.69 -3.68 3.34
C THR A 194 6.38 -3.11 4.57
N ALA A 195 6.66 -3.95 5.58
CA ALA A 195 7.31 -3.56 6.84
C ALA A 195 8.84 -3.79 6.84
N LEU A 196 9.45 -4.17 5.71
CA LEU A 196 10.91 -4.27 5.60
C LEU A 196 11.66 -2.99 5.98
N PRO A 197 11.17 -1.77 5.66
CA PRO A 197 11.79 -0.54 6.16
C PRO A 197 11.86 -0.50 7.70
N ASN A 198 10.78 -0.86 8.40
CA ASN A 198 10.76 -0.90 9.87
C ASN A 198 11.76 -1.93 10.41
N TYR A 199 11.80 -3.13 9.82
CA TYR A 199 12.75 -4.17 10.20
C TYR A 199 14.19 -3.70 10.02
N LEU A 200 14.54 -3.15 8.86
CA LEU A 200 15.88 -2.65 8.57
C LEU A 200 16.29 -1.57 9.58
N LEU A 201 15.42 -0.60 9.83
CA LEU A 201 15.71 0.46 10.82
C LEU A 201 15.85 -0.08 12.24
N LEU A 202 15.04 -1.06 12.65
CA LEU A 202 15.20 -1.74 13.93
C LEU A 202 16.58 -2.40 14.06
N THR A 203 17.08 -3.05 13.00
CA THR A 203 18.39 -3.74 13.05
C THR A 203 19.55 -2.79 13.32
N THR A 204 19.43 -1.50 13.02
CA THR A 204 20.45 -0.48 13.35
C THR A 204 20.67 -0.31 14.86
N THR A 205 19.71 -0.75 15.68
CA THR A 205 19.78 -0.74 17.14
C THR A 205 20.39 -2.02 17.73
N SER A 206 20.70 -3.00 16.89
CA SER A 206 21.28 -4.27 17.31
C SER A 206 22.67 -4.07 17.91
N VAL A 207 23.01 -4.86 18.93
CA VAL A 207 24.34 -4.88 19.55
C VAL A 207 25.45 -5.13 18.50
N LYS A 208 25.12 -5.84 17.41
CA LYS A 208 26.03 -6.10 16.29
C LYS A 208 26.57 -4.83 15.61
N HIS A 209 25.85 -3.72 15.70
CA HIS A 209 26.14 -2.47 15.00
C HIS A 209 26.52 -1.31 15.93
N VAL A 210 26.71 -1.56 17.22
CA VAL A 210 26.99 -0.50 18.21
C VAL A 210 28.27 0.29 17.89
N THR A 211 29.22 -0.33 17.21
CA THR A 211 30.48 0.29 16.79
C THR A 211 30.40 1.05 15.46
N GLU A 212 29.30 0.92 14.74
CA GLU A 212 29.04 1.57 13.45
C GLU A 212 27.73 2.37 13.54
N PRO A 213 27.75 3.59 14.12
CA PRO A 213 26.53 4.37 14.24
C PRO A 213 26.09 4.90 12.87
N VAL A 214 24.79 4.84 12.62
CA VAL A 214 24.19 5.49 11.43
C VAL A 214 24.28 7.03 11.55
N PRO A 215 24.44 7.77 10.43
CA PRO A 215 24.54 9.23 10.44
C PRO A 215 23.35 9.93 11.12
N HIS A 216 22.15 9.37 10.94
CA HIS A 216 20.93 9.88 11.53
C HIS A 216 20.26 8.80 12.39
N PRO A 217 20.60 8.68 13.68
CA PRO A 217 20.06 7.65 14.57
C PRO A 217 18.52 7.62 14.63
N VAL A 218 17.96 6.41 14.75
CA VAL A 218 16.50 6.19 14.81
C VAL A 218 15.88 6.62 16.14
N ASN A 219 16.71 6.83 17.17
CA ASN A 219 16.32 7.29 18.50
C ASN A 219 15.99 8.80 18.55
N LYS A 220 16.22 9.54 17.45
CA LYS A 220 16.00 10.98 17.37
C LYS A 220 15.35 11.37 16.04
N LEU A 221 14.29 12.18 16.12
CA LEU A 221 13.67 12.78 14.95
C LEU A 221 14.47 14.01 14.47
N ILE A 222 14.64 14.11 13.16
CA ILE A 222 15.27 15.24 12.47
C ILE A 222 14.27 15.91 11.52
N LEU A 223 14.64 17.05 10.93
CA LEU A 223 13.77 17.79 10.00
C LEU A 223 13.23 16.91 8.87
N GLY A 224 14.06 16.02 8.32
CA GLY A 224 13.66 15.10 7.27
C GLY A 224 12.53 14.15 7.68
N ASP A 225 12.46 13.72 8.94
CA ASP A 225 11.37 12.87 9.43
C ASP A 225 10.02 13.60 9.35
N TYR A 226 10.00 14.89 9.74
CA TYR A 226 8.81 15.73 9.64
C TYR A 226 8.42 16.04 8.20
N ILE A 227 9.39 16.23 7.31
CA ILE A 227 9.14 16.43 5.87
C ILE A 227 8.49 15.17 5.28
N LEU A 228 9.05 13.98 5.54
CA LEU A 228 8.48 12.72 5.06
C LEU A 228 7.08 12.48 5.63
N ALA A 229 6.86 12.77 6.92
CA ALA A 229 5.54 12.67 7.54
C ALA A 229 4.53 13.64 6.90
N ALA A 230 4.93 14.89 6.63
CA ALA A 230 4.07 15.87 5.95
C ALA A 230 3.73 15.43 4.52
N LEU A 231 4.71 14.94 3.76
CA LEU A 231 4.49 14.37 2.42
C LEU A 231 3.55 13.16 2.46
N PHE A 232 3.70 12.30 3.46
CA PHE A 232 2.80 11.16 3.67
C PHE A 232 1.36 11.60 3.89
N VAL A 233 1.13 12.55 4.81
CA VAL A 233 -0.21 13.07 5.13
C VAL A 233 -0.82 13.78 3.92
N LEU A 234 -0.03 14.56 3.17
CA LEU A 234 -0.48 15.20 1.94
C LEU A 234 -0.89 14.17 0.87
N ASN A 235 -0.07 13.14 0.67
CA ASN A 235 -0.37 12.04 -0.24
C ASN A 235 -1.65 11.30 0.18
N LEU A 236 -1.77 10.95 1.45
CA LEU A 236 -2.93 10.24 2.00
C LEU A 236 -4.21 11.08 1.89
N THR A 237 -4.12 12.39 2.10
CA THR A 237 -5.23 13.33 1.91
C THR A 237 -5.67 13.40 0.45
N THR A 238 -4.72 13.50 -0.48
CA THR A 238 -4.99 13.49 -1.93
C THR A 238 -5.69 12.20 -2.34
N GLN A 239 -5.24 11.07 -1.80
CA GLN A 239 -5.82 9.77 -2.05
C GLN A 239 -7.21 9.61 -1.43
N PHE A 240 -7.46 10.17 -0.23
CA PHE A 240 -8.79 10.22 0.36
C PHE A 240 -9.76 11.05 -0.50
N ILE A 241 -9.30 12.18 -1.03
CA ILE A 241 -10.07 13.00 -1.97
C ILE A 241 -10.37 12.19 -3.23
N ALA A 242 -9.40 11.47 -3.80
CA ALA A 242 -9.60 10.63 -4.98
C ALA A 242 -10.66 9.54 -4.75
N ASP A 243 -10.60 8.86 -3.60
CA ASP A 243 -11.60 7.86 -3.19
C ASP A 243 -12.99 8.51 -3.01
N GLN A 244 -13.06 9.69 -2.40
CA GLN A 244 -14.31 10.42 -2.24
C GLN A 244 -14.91 10.86 -3.58
N GLN A 245 -14.08 11.30 -4.53
CA GLN A 245 -14.53 11.64 -5.89
C GLN A 245 -15.14 10.43 -6.58
N GLN A 246 -14.48 9.26 -6.49
CA GLN A 246 -15.00 8.01 -7.06
C GLN A 246 -16.28 7.55 -6.38
N TRP A 247 -16.35 7.63 -5.05
CA TRP A 247 -17.56 7.26 -4.32
C TRP A 247 -18.77 8.10 -4.70
N ASN A 248 -18.59 9.43 -4.73
CA ASN A 248 -19.65 10.35 -5.11
C ASN A 248 -20.14 10.06 -6.53
N TYR A 249 -19.22 9.81 -7.46
CA TYR A 249 -19.56 9.42 -8.82
C TYR A 249 -20.35 8.10 -8.87
N GLN A 250 -19.89 7.05 -8.16
CA GLN A 250 -20.56 5.75 -8.16
C GLN A 250 -21.94 5.82 -7.51
N ASN A 251 -22.11 6.59 -6.44
CA ASN A 251 -23.42 6.82 -5.83
C ASN A 251 -24.37 7.54 -6.78
N TYR A 252 -23.90 8.63 -7.40
CA TYR A 252 -24.68 9.33 -8.42
C TYR A 252 -25.12 8.37 -9.53
N LYS A 253 -24.17 7.65 -10.15
CA LYS A 253 -24.44 6.70 -11.22
C LYS A 253 -25.46 5.61 -10.83
N ARG A 254 -25.48 5.19 -9.56
CA ARG A 254 -26.45 4.22 -9.01
C ARG A 254 -27.81 4.83 -8.67
N GLY A 255 -28.06 6.08 -9.06
CA GLY A 255 -29.30 6.78 -8.74
C GLY A 255 -29.42 7.14 -7.27
N LYS A 256 -28.31 7.47 -6.59
CA LYS A 256 -28.30 7.90 -5.19
C LYS A 256 -27.84 9.35 -5.05
N ASN A 257 -28.26 10.00 -3.97
CA ASN A 257 -27.77 11.32 -3.57
C ASN A 257 -26.43 11.20 -2.79
N PRO A 258 -25.80 12.33 -2.43
CA PRO A 258 -24.55 12.34 -1.67
C PRO A 258 -24.64 11.70 -0.28
N GLN A 259 -25.84 11.68 0.30
CA GLN A 259 -26.17 11.03 1.57
C GLN A 259 -26.58 9.55 1.36
N GLU A 260 -26.30 8.99 0.19
CA GLU A 260 -26.50 7.58 -0.17
C GLU A 260 -27.96 7.13 -0.23
N LYS A 261 -28.90 8.09 -0.15
CA LYS A 261 -30.33 7.83 -0.29
C LYS A 261 -30.69 7.71 -1.77
N PRO A 262 -31.57 6.76 -2.16
CA PRO A 262 -32.09 6.69 -3.51
C PRO A 262 -32.69 8.03 -3.96
N LEU A 263 -32.46 8.40 -5.21
CA LEU A 263 -33.12 9.54 -5.84
C LEU A 263 -34.60 9.22 -6.06
N PRO A 264 -35.48 10.23 -6.06
CA PRO A 264 -36.86 10.05 -6.48
C PRO A 264 -36.96 9.39 -7.86
N ASN A 265 -37.91 8.48 -8.05
CA ASN A 265 -38.11 7.75 -9.31
C ASN A 265 -38.23 8.69 -10.53
N ALA A 266 -38.80 9.88 -10.35
CA ALA A 266 -38.91 10.90 -11.40
C ALA A 266 -37.55 11.42 -11.92
N PHE A 267 -36.46 11.22 -11.17
CA PHE A 267 -35.12 11.68 -11.53
C PHE A 267 -34.19 10.56 -12.02
N VAL A 268 -34.73 9.35 -12.17
CA VAL A 268 -34.00 8.18 -12.64
C VAL A 268 -34.72 7.63 -13.86
N ASP A 269 -33.96 7.41 -14.92
CA ASP A 269 -34.48 6.82 -16.15
C ASP A 269 -35.03 5.40 -15.89
N PRO A 270 -36.27 5.09 -16.31
CA PRO A 270 -36.92 3.83 -15.95
C PRO A 270 -36.25 2.61 -16.61
N GLU A 271 -35.59 2.76 -17.76
CA GLU A 271 -34.96 1.67 -18.51
C GLU A 271 -33.50 1.49 -18.10
N THR A 272 -32.71 2.55 -18.23
CA THR A 272 -31.26 2.54 -18.00
C THR A 272 -30.88 2.65 -16.52
N LYS A 273 -31.82 3.06 -15.66
CA LYS A 273 -31.62 3.34 -14.23
C LYS A 273 -30.59 4.44 -13.95
N LEU A 274 -30.27 5.27 -14.94
CA LEU A 274 -29.32 6.38 -14.81
C LEU A 274 -30.01 7.67 -14.35
N PRO A 275 -29.32 8.55 -13.61
CA PRO A 275 -29.87 9.84 -13.25
C PRO A 275 -30.15 10.76 -14.45
N LEU A 276 -31.28 11.46 -14.40
CA LEU A 276 -31.71 12.43 -15.41
C LEU A 276 -31.32 13.88 -15.08
N GLN A 277 -30.96 14.14 -13.82
CA GLN A 277 -30.62 15.49 -13.34
C GLN A 277 -29.17 15.59 -12.87
N ARG A 278 -28.62 16.81 -12.94
CA ARG A 278 -27.30 17.13 -12.42
C ARG A 278 -27.33 17.19 -10.89
N GLN A 279 -26.27 16.70 -10.24
CA GLN A 279 -26.02 16.99 -8.81
C GLN A 279 -24.94 18.06 -8.63
N ASN A 280 -25.13 18.93 -7.62
CA ASN A 280 -24.24 20.06 -7.33
C ASN A 280 -23.02 19.69 -6.48
N VAL A 281 -22.71 18.41 -6.31
CA VAL A 281 -21.80 17.95 -5.24
C VAL A 281 -20.36 17.82 -5.69
N THR A 282 -20.10 17.68 -6.99
CA THR A 282 -18.75 17.70 -7.60
C THR A 282 -18.88 17.82 -9.12
N PRO A 283 -17.80 18.14 -9.88
CA PRO A 283 -17.90 18.31 -11.35
C PRO A 283 -18.27 17.05 -12.16
N TYR A 284 -18.53 15.91 -11.51
CA TYR A 284 -18.67 14.57 -12.11
C TYR A 284 -20.11 14.06 -12.20
N SER A 285 -21.10 14.90 -11.92
CA SER A 285 -22.47 14.44 -11.71
C SER A 285 -23.46 15.04 -12.71
N THR A 286 -23.21 14.85 -14.01
CA THR A 286 -24.17 15.15 -15.08
C THR A 286 -24.74 13.86 -15.70
N PRO A 287 -25.93 13.90 -16.33
CA PRO A 287 -26.48 12.74 -17.04
C PRO A 287 -25.51 12.17 -18.08
N GLU A 288 -24.76 13.03 -18.78
CA GLU A 288 -23.71 12.61 -19.73
C GLU A 288 -22.56 11.85 -19.04
N ASP A 289 -22.15 12.26 -17.83
CA ASP A 289 -21.14 11.55 -17.04
C ASP A 289 -21.64 10.17 -16.57
N ALA A 290 -22.92 10.07 -16.21
CA ALA A 290 -23.57 8.80 -15.87
C ALA A 290 -23.64 7.87 -17.09
N GLN A 291 -24.04 8.38 -18.25
CA GLN A 291 -24.05 7.65 -19.52
C GLN A 291 -22.66 7.21 -19.98
N ARG A 292 -21.62 8.01 -19.73
CA ARG A 292 -20.22 7.62 -20.02
C ARG A 292 -19.81 6.38 -19.24
N GLY A 293 -20.28 6.27 -17.99
CA GLY A 293 -20.12 5.08 -17.16
C GLY A 293 -18.83 5.02 -16.32
N PHE A 294 -17.94 6.01 -16.44
CA PHE A 294 -16.76 6.16 -15.59
C PHE A 294 -16.44 7.65 -15.33
N VAL A 295 -15.76 7.91 -14.21
CA VAL A 295 -15.31 9.26 -13.83
C VAL A 295 -14.11 9.68 -14.70
N THR A 296 -14.10 10.94 -15.12
CA THR A 296 -12.98 11.48 -15.92
C THR A 296 -12.48 12.83 -15.45
N LYS A 297 -13.24 13.59 -14.64
CA LYS A 297 -12.84 14.94 -14.25
C LYS A 297 -12.23 14.90 -12.83
N GLY A 298 -11.62 16.01 -12.37
CA GLY A 298 -11.02 16.08 -11.04
C GLY A 298 -9.63 15.52 -11.00
N LEU A 299 -9.28 14.80 -9.94
CA LEU A 299 -8.02 14.05 -9.90
C LEU A 299 -7.99 12.99 -11.01
N TRP A 300 -9.17 12.45 -11.38
CA TRP A 300 -9.33 11.51 -12.48
C TRP A 300 -9.03 12.13 -13.87
N ALA A 301 -8.93 13.45 -13.99
CA ALA A 301 -8.47 14.08 -15.24
C ALA A 301 -6.96 14.01 -15.42
N TRP A 302 -6.22 13.83 -14.33
CA TRP A 302 -4.75 13.84 -14.28
C TRP A 302 -4.16 12.45 -14.19
N SER A 303 -4.88 11.52 -13.56
CA SER A 303 -4.50 10.12 -13.45
C SER A 303 -5.77 9.29 -13.59
N ARG A 304 -5.73 8.16 -14.29
CA ARG A 304 -6.88 7.26 -14.37
C ARG A 304 -7.12 6.50 -13.07
N HIS A 305 -6.11 6.41 -12.21
CA HIS A 305 -6.20 5.79 -10.88
C HIS A 305 -5.43 6.65 -9.87
N PRO A 306 -5.90 7.87 -9.56
CA PRO A 306 -5.17 8.77 -8.67
C PRO A 306 -5.04 8.20 -7.26
N ASN A 307 -6.05 7.44 -6.81
CA ASN A 307 -5.98 6.74 -5.53
C ASN A 307 -4.94 5.60 -5.52
N PHE A 308 -4.76 4.86 -6.62
CA PHE A 308 -3.73 3.82 -6.71
C PHE A 308 -2.33 4.40 -6.90
N ALA A 309 -2.21 5.55 -7.57
CA ALA A 309 -0.94 6.26 -7.68
C ALA A 309 -0.45 6.69 -6.29
N CYS A 310 -1.32 7.32 -5.50
CA CYS A 310 -0.98 7.68 -4.13
C CYS A 310 -0.74 6.46 -3.24
N GLU A 311 -1.49 5.36 -3.41
CA GLU A 311 -1.24 4.12 -2.66
C GLU A 311 0.18 3.59 -2.91
N GLN A 312 0.62 3.58 -4.16
CA GLN A 312 1.99 3.22 -4.51
C GLN A 312 3.01 4.21 -3.90
N THR A 313 2.74 5.51 -3.95
CA THR A 313 3.60 6.55 -3.36
C THR A 313 3.74 6.41 -1.84
N THR A 314 2.72 5.96 -1.12
CA THR A 314 2.77 5.72 0.34
C THR A 314 3.95 4.84 0.71
N TRP A 315 4.16 3.74 -0.01
CA TRP A 315 5.23 2.78 0.26
C TRP A 315 6.61 3.33 -0.10
N TRP A 316 6.71 4.20 -1.11
CA TRP A 316 7.94 4.92 -1.41
C TRP A 316 8.30 5.94 -0.32
N ILE A 317 7.31 6.63 0.25
CA ILE A 317 7.54 7.58 1.36
C ILE A 317 7.97 6.83 2.62
N LEU A 318 7.33 5.71 2.96
CA LEU A 318 7.75 4.87 4.10
C LEU A 318 9.15 4.29 3.88
N TYR A 319 9.47 3.87 2.66
CA TYR A 319 10.81 3.44 2.30
C TYR A 319 11.85 4.57 2.45
N ALA A 320 11.49 5.82 2.15
CA ALA A 320 12.41 6.97 2.21
C ALA A 320 12.99 7.25 3.61
N PHE A 321 12.39 6.74 4.69
CA PHE A 321 12.99 6.76 6.03
C PHE A 321 14.29 5.94 6.11
N VAL A 322 14.48 4.95 5.22
CA VAL A 322 15.72 4.18 5.10
C VAL A 322 16.86 5.07 4.62
N PRO A 323 16.89 5.61 3.38
CA PRO A 323 17.96 6.49 2.96
C PRO A 323 18.12 7.69 3.90
N LEU A 324 17.02 8.27 4.44
CA LEU A 324 17.12 9.33 5.45
C LEU A 324 17.99 8.95 6.67
N THR A 325 17.99 7.68 7.06
CA THR A 325 18.78 7.17 8.21
C THR A 325 20.27 7.04 7.87
N PHE A 326 20.60 6.66 6.63
CA PHE A 326 21.96 6.28 6.21
C PHE A 326 22.70 7.35 5.41
N LEU A 327 21.99 8.32 4.83
CA LEU A 327 22.62 9.38 4.05
C LEU A 327 23.59 10.18 4.94
N PRO A 328 24.81 10.45 4.46
CA PRO A 328 25.78 11.24 5.22
C PRO A 328 25.31 12.69 5.38
N THR A 329 25.64 13.30 6.52
CA THR A 329 25.32 14.70 6.83
C THR A 329 25.98 15.68 5.86
N ASP A 330 27.16 15.33 5.36
CA ASP A 330 27.95 16.01 4.34
C ASP A 330 27.73 15.34 2.99
N PHE A 331 26.50 15.42 2.48
CA PHE A 331 26.13 14.74 1.23
C PHE A 331 26.94 15.25 0.03
N ASP A 332 27.82 14.39 -0.46
CA ASP A 332 28.67 14.65 -1.62
C ASP A 332 28.06 14.06 -2.90
N PHE A 333 27.53 14.93 -3.77
CA PHE A 333 26.95 14.53 -5.06
C PHE A 333 27.94 13.88 -6.03
N THR A 334 29.25 13.97 -5.78
CA THR A 334 30.29 13.37 -6.63
C THR A 334 30.54 11.90 -6.29
N LYS A 335 30.08 11.42 -5.13
CA LYS A 335 30.25 10.04 -4.67
C LYS A 335 29.05 9.17 -5.00
N ALA A 336 29.30 7.88 -5.20
CA ALA A 336 28.24 6.90 -5.40
C ALA A 336 27.54 6.59 -4.06
N HIS A 337 26.23 6.85 -3.99
CA HIS A 337 25.39 6.58 -2.80
C HIS A 337 24.37 5.46 -3.04
N TRP A 338 24.59 4.63 -4.06
CA TRP A 338 23.59 3.66 -4.53
C TRP A 338 23.07 2.75 -3.41
N SER A 339 23.95 2.29 -2.51
CA SER A 339 23.61 1.32 -1.46
C SER A 339 22.68 1.90 -0.39
N ASN A 340 22.65 3.24 -0.24
CA ASN A 340 21.67 3.93 0.60
C ASN A 340 20.24 3.84 0.03
N PHE A 341 20.12 3.75 -1.30
CA PHE A 341 18.84 3.76 -2.03
C PHE A 341 18.42 2.43 -2.64
N ALA A 342 19.34 1.48 -2.82
CA ALA A 342 19.09 0.17 -3.43
C ALA A 342 19.53 -0.95 -2.47
N ASN A 343 18.84 -1.02 -1.34
CA ASN A 343 18.95 -2.08 -0.33
C ASN A 343 17.68 -2.95 -0.34
N TYR A 344 17.69 -4.07 0.40
CA TYR A 344 16.60 -5.03 0.39
C TYR A 344 15.23 -4.46 0.80
N ALA A 345 15.17 -3.37 1.57
CA ALA A 345 13.90 -2.76 1.95
C ALA A 345 13.19 -2.05 0.78
N ILE A 346 13.88 -1.79 -0.34
CA ILE A 346 13.26 -1.26 -1.56
C ILE A 346 12.23 -2.25 -2.16
N LEU A 347 12.31 -3.53 -1.78
CA LEU A 347 11.32 -4.53 -2.16
C LEU A 347 9.90 -4.15 -1.68
N ALA A 348 9.76 -3.38 -0.59
CA ALA A 348 8.45 -2.92 -0.11
C ALA A 348 7.67 -2.11 -1.17
N PRO A 349 8.16 -0.95 -1.65
CA PRO A 349 7.46 -0.21 -2.70
C PRO A 349 7.46 -0.91 -4.05
N LEU A 350 8.51 -1.66 -4.41
CA LEU A 350 8.55 -2.37 -5.70
C LEU A 350 7.51 -3.49 -5.78
N ALA A 351 7.35 -4.26 -4.70
CA ALA A 351 6.36 -5.34 -4.67
C ALA A 351 4.93 -4.79 -4.70
N MET A 352 4.66 -3.66 -4.03
CA MET A 352 3.39 -2.94 -4.15
C MET A 352 3.13 -2.49 -5.60
N ASN A 353 4.09 -1.86 -6.26
CA ASN A 353 3.96 -1.49 -7.67
C ASN A 353 3.70 -2.71 -8.58
N ALA A 354 4.40 -3.82 -8.33
CA ALA A 354 4.25 -5.07 -9.07
C ALA A 354 2.86 -5.70 -8.88
N LEU A 355 2.19 -5.48 -7.75
CA LEU A 355 0.79 -5.87 -7.55
C LEU A 355 -0.17 -4.92 -8.29
N PHE A 356 0.01 -3.61 -8.11
CA PHE A 356 -0.93 -2.61 -8.63
C PHE A 356 -0.99 -2.59 -10.15
N LEU A 357 0.14 -2.74 -10.85
CA LEU A 357 0.17 -2.66 -12.31
C LEU A 357 -0.70 -3.73 -13.02
N PRO A 358 -0.51 -5.05 -12.81
CA PRO A 358 -1.33 -6.08 -13.46
C PRO A 358 -2.80 -6.01 -13.02
N SER A 359 -3.03 -5.77 -11.72
CA SER A 359 -4.37 -5.59 -11.15
C SER A 359 -5.15 -4.45 -11.83
N THR A 360 -4.47 -3.31 -12.04
CA THR A 360 -5.04 -2.15 -12.72
C THR A 360 -5.30 -2.45 -14.18
N ARG A 361 -4.35 -3.05 -14.90
CA ARG A 361 -4.54 -3.44 -16.31
C ARG A 361 -5.75 -4.35 -16.51
N TYR A 362 -5.91 -5.34 -15.64
CA TYR A 362 -7.08 -6.23 -15.66
C TYR A 362 -8.39 -5.46 -15.42
N SER A 363 -8.40 -4.58 -14.40
CA SER A 363 -9.58 -3.76 -14.08
C SER A 363 -9.96 -2.79 -15.20
N GLU A 364 -8.96 -2.23 -15.88
CA GLU A 364 -9.16 -1.36 -17.04
C GLU A 364 -9.67 -2.13 -18.26
N GLN A 365 -9.21 -3.36 -18.48
CA GLN A 365 -9.73 -4.22 -19.54
C GLN A 365 -11.23 -4.48 -19.36
N VAL A 366 -11.64 -4.89 -18.15
CA VAL A 366 -13.06 -5.09 -17.82
C VAL A 366 -13.86 -3.80 -18.02
N SER A 367 -13.28 -2.65 -17.67
CA SER A 367 -13.91 -1.35 -17.89
C SER A 367 -14.03 -0.99 -19.37
N ALA A 368 -13.04 -1.32 -20.19
CA ALA A 368 -13.04 -1.08 -21.63
C ALA A 368 -14.00 -1.98 -22.40
N GLU A 369 -14.22 -3.22 -21.92
CA GLU A 369 -15.24 -4.12 -22.44
C GLU A 369 -16.66 -3.61 -22.11
N LYS A 370 -16.85 -3.08 -20.90
CA LYS A 370 -18.15 -2.55 -20.46
C LYS A 370 -18.49 -1.17 -21.02
N TYR A 371 -17.49 -0.29 -21.17
CA TYR A 371 -17.67 1.09 -21.61
C TYR A 371 -16.77 1.38 -22.81
N PRO A 372 -17.28 1.36 -24.06
CA PRO A 372 -16.46 1.54 -25.26
C PRO A 372 -15.63 2.84 -25.27
N LYS A 373 -16.14 3.91 -24.65
CA LYS A 373 -15.45 5.21 -24.52
C LYS A 373 -14.23 5.17 -23.59
N TYR A 374 -14.06 4.14 -22.77
CA TYR A 374 -12.94 4.02 -21.81
C TYR A 374 -11.59 3.89 -22.54
N ARG A 375 -11.55 3.29 -23.73
CA ARG A 375 -10.33 3.22 -24.54
C ARG A 375 -9.80 4.61 -24.91
N ASP A 376 -10.68 5.57 -25.16
CA ASP A 376 -10.25 6.95 -25.43
C ASP A 376 -9.74 7.65 -24.18
N TYR A 377 -10.29 7.31 -23.01
CA TYR A 377 -9.77 7.78 -21.73
C TYR A 377 -8.35 7.23 -21.47
N GLN A 378 -8.09 5.95 -21.77
CA GLN A 378 -6.75 5.37 -21.70
C GLN A 378 -5.74 6.05 -22.64
N LYS A 379 -6.18 6.48 -23.82
CA LYS A 379 -5.34 7.25 -24.74
C LYS A 379 -5.04 8.65 -24.20
N ARG A 380 -6.02 9.31 -23.56
CA ARG A 380 -5.95 10.73 -23.20
C ARG A 380 -5.31 11.04 -21.85
N VAL A 381 -5.54 10.20 -20.84
CA VAL A 381 -5.11 10.42 -19.44
C VAL A 381 -4.15 9.29 -19.06
N GLY A 382 -3.08 9.56 -18.33
CA GLY A 382 -2.09 8.59 -17.85
C GLY A 382 -2.63 7.64 -16.78
N MET A 383 -2.06 6.44 -16.65
CA MET A 383 -2.58 5.41 -15.73
C MET A 383 -2.44 5.82 -14.25
N PHE A 384 -1.22 6.19 -13.86
CA PHE A 384 -0.88 6.56 -12.48
C PHE A 384 -0.30 7.98 -12.39
N LEU A 385 0.69 8.30 -13.22
CA LEU A 385 1.45 9.55 -13.12
C LEU A 385 0.80 10.71 -13.89
N PRO A 386 0.62 11.89 -13.27
CA PRO A 386 0.13 13.09 -13.98
C PRO A 386 1.00 13.54 -15.15
N VAL A 387 2.31 13.25 -15.10
CA VAL A 387 3.25 13.58 -16.18
C VAL A 387 2.88 12.89 -17.49
N ASP A 388 2.41 11.64 -17.43
CA ASP A 388 1.93 10.92 -18.62
C ASP A 388 0.75 11.64 -19.27
N THR A 389 -0.16 12.21 -18.47
CA THR A 389 -1.30 13.01 -18.96
C THR A 389 -0.84 14.30 -19.61
N LEU A 390 0.18 14.95 -19.07
CA LEU A 390 0.77 16.16 -19.66
C LEU A 390 1.38 15.86 -21.03
N LEU A 391 2.18 14.79 -21.14
CA LEU A 391 2.77 14.35 -22.40
C LEU A 391 1.69 14.00 -23.44
N ARG A 392 0.64 13.29 -23.04
CA ARG A 392 -0.53 13.01 -23.89
C ARG A 392 -1.24 14.29 -24.33
N SER A 393 -1.35 15.28 -23.46
CA SER A 393 -1.96 16.58 -23.78
C SER A 393 -1.16 17.33 -24.84
N VAL A 394 0.17 17.26 -24.79
CA VAL A 394 1.06 17.81 -25.83
C VAL A 394 0.85 17.06 -27.16
N TYR A 395 0.85 15.72 -27.12
CA TYR A 395 0.59 14.89 -28.30
C TYR A 395 -0.75 15.24 -28.99
N TYR A 396 -1.85 15.34 -28.24
CA TYR A 396 -3.16 15.70 -28.80
C TYR A 396 -3.25 17.16 -29.26
N LYS A 397 -2.36 18.04 -28.80
CA LYS A 397 -2.28 19.42 -29.30
C LYS A 397 -1.54 19.51 -30.62
N VAL A 398 -0.44 18.78 -30.77
CA VAL A 398 0.55 18.99 -31.84
C VAL A 398 0.46 17.92 -32.93
N LEU A 399 0.28 16.65 -32.56
CA LEU A 399 0.51 15.51 -33.45
C LEU A 399 -0.76 14.73 -33.82
N ALA A 400 -1.75 14.67 -32.93
CA ALA A 400 -2.95 13.86 -33.18
C ALA A 400 -3.79 14.41 -34.34
N GLY A 401 -4.33 13.51 -35.17
CA GLY A 401 -5.28 13.87 -36.23
C GLY A 401 -6.51 14.59 -35.69
N LYS A 402 -7.03 15.58 -36.45
CA LYS A 402 -8.16 16.44 -36.02
C LYS A 402 -9.39 15.63 -35.60
N GLU A 403 -9.70 14.57 -36.33
CA GLU A 403 -10.85 13.71 -36.06
C GLU A 403 -10.64 12.87 -34.80
N GLU A 404 -9.48 12.22 -34.64
CA GLU A 404 -9.16 11.45 -33.45
C GLU A 404 -9.19 12.33 -32.21
N LYS A 405 -8.55 13.51 -32.27
CA LYS A 405 -8.58 14.50 -31.19
C LYS A 405 -10.02 14.86 -30.82
N ARG A 406 -10.86 15.19 -31.81
CA ARG A 406 -12.26 15.56 -31.56
C ARG A 406 -13.03 14.42 -30.90
N ARG A 407 -12.84 13.18 -31.37
CA ARG A 407 -13.48 11.98 -30.82
C ARG A 407 -13.05 11.72 -29.38
N VAL A 408 -11.74 11.73 -29.12
CA VAL A 408 -11.16 11.46 -27.80
C VAL A 408 -11.57 12.54 -26.80
N GLU A 409 -11.42 13.82 -27.15
CA GLU A 409 -11.81 14.93 -26.26
C GLU A 409 -13.33 14.90 -25.95
N ALA A 410 -14.18 14.62 -26.96
CA ALA A 410 -15.62 14.49 -26.74
C ALA A 410 -16.00 13.30 -25.87
N ASN A 411 -15.35 12.15 -26.05
CA ASN A 411 -15.64 10.94 -25.27
C ASN A 411 -15.17 11.07 -23.81
N VAL A 412 -14.06 11.77 -23.57
CA VAL A 412 -13.47 11.90 -22.24
C VAL A 412 -14.09 13.07 -21.45
N TRP A 413 -14.23 14.24 -22.07
CA TRP A 413 -14.68 15.46 -21.38
C TRP A 413 -16.16 15.79 -21.58
N GLY A 414 -16.81 15.12 -22.53
CA GLY A 414 -18.15 15.45 -23.00
C GLY A 414 -18.12 16.41 -24.19
N LYS A 415 -19.26 16.60 -24.85
CA LYS A 415 -19.36 17.57 -25.96
C LYS A 415 -19.26 18.99 -25.39
N SER A 416 -18.33 19.81 -25.89
CA SER A 416 -18.37 21.25 -25.56
C SER A 416 -19.69 21.83 -26.07
N VAL A 417 -20.40 22.57 -25.23
CA VAL A 417 -21.64 23.26 -25.62
C VAL A 417 -21.33 24.45 -26.57
N SER A 418 -20.06 24.75 -26.85
CA SER A 418 -19.65 25.89 -27.67
C SER A 418 -19.56 25.54 -29.17
N ARG A 419 -20.72 25.39 -29.82
CA ARG A 419 -20.93 25.69 -31.26
C ARG A 419 -22.43 25.70 -31.60
N LYS A 420 -23.23 26.39 -30.81
CA LYS A 420 -24.42 27.10 -31.33
C LYS A 420 -23.99 28.56 -31.50
N ASN A 421 -24.34 29.17 -32.62
CA ASN A 421 -23.96 30.50 -33.09
C ASN A 421 -22.67 30.55 -33.93
N LYS A 422 -22.79 30.10 -35.18
CA LYS A 422 -22.40 30.87 -36.38
C LYS A 422 -23.12 30.27 -37.59
N SER A 423 -24.41 30.57 -37.67
CA SER A 423 -25.21 30.48 -38.88
C SER A 423 -26.21 31.63 -38.83
N GLN A 424 -25.74 32.78 -39.29
CA GLN A 424 -26.51 33.81 -39.99
C GLN A 424 -25.48 34.69 -40.71
#